data_AF-A0A2D9NM94-F1
#
_entry.id   AF-A0A2D9NM94-F1
#
_cell.length_a   1.000
_cell.length_b   1.000
_cell.length_c   1.000
_cell.angle_alpha   90.00
_cell.angle_beta   90.00
_cell.angle_gamma   90.00
#
_symmetry.space_group_name_H-M   'P 1'
#
loop_
_entity.id
_entity.type
_entity.pdbx_description
1 polymer ?
#
loop_
_entity_poly.entity_id
_entity_poly.type
_entity_poly.pdbx_seq_one_letter_code
_entity_poly.pdbx_strand_id
1 'polypeptide(L)'
;MSEDPPKIVFPCEYPIKVLGRTGAAFQSAVMAVFTQHAAGFLEQDVVVKDSRQGTFQSITVTIEAQSEEQLRLIHQDLMDTGLVSMVL
;
A
#
# COMPACT_ATOMS: atom_id res chain seq x y z
N MET A 1 -5.09 27.32 26.08
CA MET A 1 -4.97 25.86 25.99
C MET A 1 -4.53 25.60 24.57
N SER A 2 -3.26 25.26 24.36
CA SER A 2 -2.78 24.90 23.03
C SER A 2 -3.34 23.52 22.72
N GLU A 3 -4.24 23.45 21.76
CA GLU A 3 -4.63 22.18 21.15
C GLU A 3 -3.43 21.73 20.32
N ASP A 4 -2.52 20.98 20.94
CA ASP A 4 -1.50 20.22 20.22
C ASP A 4 -2.24 19.40 19.15
N PRO A 5 -1.96 19.57 17.85
CA PRO A 5 -2.60 18.75 16.82
C PRO A 5 -2.35 17.29 17.18
N PRO A 6 -3.33 16.39 17.00
CA PRO A 6 -3.20 14.99 17.37
C PRO A 6 -1.91 14.48 16.75
N LYS A 7 -0.89 14.25 17.59
CA LYS A 7 0.36 13.67 17.14
C LYS A 7 -0.02 12.30 16.63
N ILE A 8 0.04 12.11 15.31
CA ILE A 8 -0.08 10.79 14.72
C ILE A 8 1.04 9.98 15.37
N VAL A 9 0.69 9.09 16.29
CA VAL A 9 1.68 8.35 17.08
C VAL A 9 2.05 7.12 16.27
N PHE A 10 3.11 7.23 15.51
CA PHE A 10 3.69 6.07 14.86
C PHE A 10 4.38 5.17 15.90
N PRO A 11 4.36 3.83 15.74
CA PRO A 11 3.78 3.09 14.63
C PRO A 11 2.24 2.98 14.71
N CYS A 12 1.57 3.01 13.54
CA CYS A 12 0.13 2.77 13.41
C CYS A 12 -0.14 1.85 12.22
N GLU A 13 -1.16 0.99 12.34
CA GLU A 13 -1.63 0.16 11.25
C GLU A 13 -2.36 1.03 10.22
N TYR A 14 -1.87 1.03 8.98
CA TYR A 14 -2.41 1.80 7.88
C TYR A 14 -2.72 0.89 6.68
N PRO A 15 -4.00 0.69 6.34
CA PRO A 15 -4.38 -0.08 5.17
C PRO A 15 -4.21 0.76 3.91
N ILE A 16 -3.28 0.34 3.04
CA ILE A 16 -3.04 0.96 1.74
C ILE A 16 -3.76 0.14 0.67
N LYS A 17 -4.66 0.78 -0.08
CA LYS A 17 -5.40 0.14 -1.16
C LYS A 17 -4.85 0.57 -2.51
N VAL A 18 -4.20 -0.37 -3.17
CA VAL A 18 -3.61 -0.19 -4.50
C VAL A 18 -4.57 -0.72 -5.56
N LEU A 19 -4.96 0.14 -6.50
CA LEU A 19 -5.70 -0.21 -7.69
C LEU A 19 -4.76 -0.19 -8.89
N GLY A 20 -4.70 -1.28 -9.65
CA GLY A 20 -3.88 -1.35 -10.85
C GLY A 20 -4.47 -2.27 -11.90
N ARG A 21 -3.77 -2.34 -13.03
CA ARG A 21 -4.12 -3.31 -14.08
C ARG A 21 -3.80 -4.72 -13.59
N THR A 22 -4.74 -5.64 -13.80
CA THR A 22 -4.51 -7.03 -13.40
C THR A 22 -3.38 -7.63 -14.23
N GLY A 23 -2.51 -8.39 -13.57
CA GLY A 23 -1.38 -9.07 -14.19
C GLY A 23 -0.45 -9.64 -13.13
N ALA A 24 0.19 -10.78 -13.41
CA ALA A 24 1.13 -11.39 -12.48
C ALA A 24 2.27 -10.42 -12.06
N ALA A 25 2.67 -9.53 -12.98
CA ALA A 25 3.64 -8.48 -12.72
C ALA A 25 3.15 -7.43 -11.71
N PHE A 26 1.85 -7.12 -11.68
CA PHE A 26 1.29 -6.10 -10.78
C PHE A 26 1.38 -6.56 -9.32
N GLN A 27 0.88 -7.76 -9.02
CA GLN A 27 0.95 -8.30 -7.66
C GLN A 27 2.40 -8.44 -7.20
N SER A 28 3.28 -8.95 -8.07
CA SER A 28 4.70 -9.14 -7.73
C SER A 28 5.42 -7.80 -7.48
N ALA A 29 5.14 -6.76 -8.28
CA ALA A 29 5.70 -5.43 -8.08
C ALA A 29 5.18 -4.80 -6.78
N VAL A 30 3.87 -4.86 -6.52
CA VAL A 30 3.26 -4.34 -5.29
C VAL A 30 3.85 -5.03 -4.06
N MET A 31 3.91 -6.37 -4.05
CA MET A 31 4.51 -7.11 -2.95
C MET A 31 6.00 -6.77 -2.75
N ALA A 32 6.78 -6.61 -3.82
CA ALA A 32 8.19 -6.24 -3.72
C ALA A 32 8.39 -4.86 -3.04
N VAL A 33 7.59 -3.86 -3.43
CA VAL A 33 7.60 -2.54 -2.80
C VAL A 33 7.25 -2.66 -1.31
N PHE A 34 6.15 -3.35 -0.99
CA PHE A 34 5.76 -3.55 0.40
C PHE A 34 6.82 -4.31 1.19
N THR A 35 7.45 -5.35 0.65
CA THR A 35 8.53 -6.11 1.31
C THR A 35 9.74 -5.23 1.61
N GLN A 36 10.04 -4.26 0.73
CA GLN A 36 11.15 -3.34 0.93
C GLN A 36 10.87 -2.30 2.04
N HIS A 37 9.64 -1.81 2.14
CA HIS A 37 9.29 -0.71 3.05
C HIS A 37 8.61 -1.14 4.36
N ALA A 38 7.96 -2.30 4.36
CA ALA A 38 7.25 -2.87 5.49
C ALA A 38 7.77 -4.29 5.72
N ALA A 39 8.90 -4.42 6.41
CA ALA A 39 9.41 -5.71 6.84
C ALA A 39 8.55 -6.25 8.00
N GLY A 40 7.39 -6.82 7.67
CA GLY A 40 6.47 -7.34 8.70
C GLY A 40 5.00 -7.50 8.29
N PHE A 41 4.55 -6.97 7.15
CA PHE A 41 3.23 -7.36 6.66
C PHE A 41 3.28 -8.83 6.25
N LEU A 42 2.23 -9.56 6.60
CA LEU A 42 2.08 -10.96 6.24
C LEU A 42 1.16 -11.06 5.02
N GLU A 43 1.22 -12.18 4.30
CA GLU A 43 0.31 -12.43 3.17
C GLU A 43 -1.17 -12.41 3.61
N GLN A 44 -1.45 -12.66 4.90
CA GLN A 44 -2.78 -12.56 5.49
C GLN A 44 -3.30 -11.11 5.55
N ASP A 45 -2.40 -10.12 5.62
CA ASP A 45 -2.72 -8.68 5.63
C ASP A 45 -2.90 -8.13 4.21
N VAL A 46 -2.68 -8.99 3.20
CA VAL A 46 -2.84 -8.68 1.78
C VAL A 46 -4.17 -9.26 1.31
N VAL A 47 -5.13 -8.38 1.01
CA VAL A 47 -6.42 -8.74 0.43
C VAL A 47 -6.43 -8.36 -1.04
N VAL A 48 -6.33 -9.37 -1.89
CA VAL A 48 -6.44 -9.21 -3.35
C VAL A 48 -7.89 -9.42 -3.77
N LYS A 49 -8.43 -8.46 -4.51
CA LYS A 49 -9.76 -8.52 -5.13
C LYS A 49 -9.65 -8.22 -6.62
N ASP A 50 -10.02 -9.19 -7.43
CA ASP A 50 -10.17 -9.01 -8.87
C ASP A 50 -11.45 -8.22 -9.20
N SER A 51 -11.35 -7.33 -10.19
CA SER A 51 -12.54 -6.68 -10.72
C SER A 51 -13.39 -7.66 -11.53
N ARG A 52 -14.70 -7.39 -11.58
CA ARG A 52 -15.70 -8.16 -12.34
C ARG A 52 -15.34 -8.46 -13.80
N GLN A 53 -14.59 -7.57 -14.46
CA GLN A 53 -14.18 -7.74 -15.86
C GLN A 53 -12.79 -8.37 -16.04
N GLY A 54 -12.05 -8.62 -14.95
CA GLY A 54 -10.71 -9.20 -15.02
C GLY A 54 -9.68 -8.30 -15.73
N THR A 55 -9.89 -6.99 -15.78
CA THR A 55 -8.92 -6.02 -16.35
C THR A 55 -8.15 -5.27 -15.27
N PHE A 56 -8.77 -5.09 -14.09
CA PHE A 56 -8.21 -4.36 -12.97
C PHE A 56 -8.24 -5.23 -11.72
N GLN A 57 -7.28 -5.03 -10.83
CA GLN A 57 -7.19 -5.68 -9.55
C GLN A 57 -6.98 -4.63 -8.46
N SER A 58 -7.61 -4.86 -7.32
CA SER A 58 -7.46 -4.06 -6.12
C SER A 58 -6.76 -4.89 -5.06
N ILE A 59 -5.62 -4.43 -4.58
CA ILE A 59 -4.84 -5.06 -3.52
C ILE A 59 -4.91 -4.12 -2.32
N THR A 60 -5.46 -4.59 -1.21
CA THR A 60 -5.38 -3.88 0.06
C THR A 60 -4.26 -4.51 0.88
N VAL A 61 -3.27 -3.74 1.30
CA VAL A 61 -2.18 -4.19 2.17
C VAL A 61 -2.23 -3.38 3.45
N THR A 62 -2.41 -4.06 4.58
CA THR A 62 -2.26 -3.42 5.89
C THR A 62 -0.78 -3.42 6.27
N ILE A 63 -0.22 -2.24 6.47
CA ILE A 63 1.18 -2.08 6.92
C ILE A 63 1.26 -1.34 8.24
N GLU A 64 2.36 -1.55 8.95
CA GLU A 64 2.73 -0.69 10.07
C GLU A 64 3.43 0.56 9.52
N ALA A 65 2.70 1.68 9.47
CA ALA A 65 3.27 2.97 9.13
C ALA A 65 4.13 3.45 10.30
N GLN A 66 5.43 3.64 10.08
CA GLN A 66 6.34 4.21 11.08
C GLN A 66 6.49 5.73 10.94
N SER A 67 6.15 6.29 9.77
CA SER A 67 6.22 7.72 9.47
C SER A 67 5.45 8.07 8.19
N GLU A 68 5.05 9.34 8.05
CA GLU A 68 4.46 9.87 6.80
C GLU A 68 5.42 9.73 5.61
N GLU A 69 6.73 9.87 5.84
CA GLU A 69 7.73 9.70 4.78
C GLU A 69 7.78 8.27 4.25
N GLN A 70 7.63 7.25 5.12
CA GLN A 70 7.52 5.86 4.70
C GLN A 70 6.32 5.67 3.76
N LEU A 71 5.15 6.21 4.13
CA LEU A 71 3.94 6.14 3.31
C LEU A 71 4.13 6.81 1.95
N ARG A 72 4.76 8.00 1.94
CA ARG A 72 5.05 8.75 0.72
C ARG A 72 6.01 7.99 -0.20
N LEU A 73 7.05 7.37 0.37
CA LEU A 73 7.99 6.54 -0.39
C LEU A 73 7.28 5.34 -1.01
N ILE A 74 6.47 4.60 -0.22
CA ILE A 74 5.68 3.47 -0.73
C ILE A 74 4.76 3.92 -1.86
N HIS A 75 4.02 5.01 -1.67
CA HIS A 75 3.13 5.54 -2.69
C HIS A 75 3.89 5.91 -3.97
N GLN A 76 5.06 6.54 -3.86
CA GLN A 76 5.88 6.91 -4.99
C GLN A 76 6.44 5.69 -5.72
N ASP A 77 7.00 4.71 -4.99
CA ASP A 77 7.55 3.48 -5.55
C ASP A 77 6.46 2.66 -6.27
N LEU A 78 5.27 2.57 -5.66
CA LEU A 78 4.08 1.98 -6.27
C LEU A 78 3.73 2.67 -7.60
N MET A 79 3.69 3.99 -7.63
CA MET A 79 3.40 4.75 -8.85
C MET A 79 4.51 4.59 -9.91
N ASP A 80 5.77 4.49 -9.48
CA ASP A 80 6.94 4.32 -10.36
C ASP A 80 6.92 2.97 -11.09
N THR A 81 6.29 1.93 -10.51
CA THR A 81 6.08 0.64 -11.20
C THR A 81 5.36 0.77 -12.55
N GLY A 82 4.61 1.85 -12.78
CA GLY A 82 3.82 2.08 -13.98
C GLY A 82 2.62 1.15 -14.16
N LEU A 83 2.40 0.21 -13.22
CA LEU A 83 1.30 -0.76 -13.21
C LEU A 83 0.14 -0.31 -12.32
N VAL A 84 0.44 0.53 -11.33
CA VAL A 84 -0.51 1.13 -10.40
C VAL A 84 -1.22 2.30 -11.08
N SER A 85 -2.54 2.31 -11.03
CA SER A 85 -3.36 3.44 -11.48
C SER A 85 -3.77 4.36 -10.34
N MET A 86 -3.97 3.82 -9.14
CA MET A 86 -4.46 4.59 -8.00
C MET A 86 -4.03 3.95 -6.68
N VAL A 87 -3.74 4.76 -5.68
CA VAL A 87 -3.48 4.31 -4.29
C VAL A 87 -4.42 5.10 -3.38
N LEU A 88 -5.07 4.41 -2.43
CA LEU A 88 -5.99 4.96 -1.44
C LEU A 88 -5.56 4.61 -0.02
#